data_AF-A0A164BHP3-F1
#
_entry.id   AF-A0A164BHP3-F1
#
_cell.length_a   1.000
_cell.length_b   1.000
_cell.length_c   1.000
_cell.angle_alpha   90.00
_cell.angle_beta   90.00
_cell.angle_gamma   90.00
#
_symmetry.space_group_name_H-M   'P 1'
#
loop_
_entity.id
_entity.type
_entity.pdbx_description
1 polymer ?
#
loop_
_entity_poly.entity_id
_entity_poly.type
_entity_poly.pdbx_seq_one_letter_code
_entity_poly.pdbx_strand_id
1 'polypeptide(L)'
;MSELPRSEQSRSRGLGAAARVTALAGSVMDLHVRIALQEVDREKRRLISGGVFLAMGGTLMLLALVAVEAALLVWMLESWGWSLIQALLAMAILNVVVAGFSLRVGGQLAKGPYLPQTLEGLMRTTRAVLGK
;
A
#
# COMPACT_ATOMS: atom_id res chain seq x y z
N MET A 1 -80.96 -6.01 -15.84
CA MET A 1 -80.49 -4.72 -15.29
C MET A 1 -79.92 -5.00 -13.92
N SER A 2 -78.59 -5.18 -13.83
CA SER A 2 -77.80 -5.04 -12.60
C SER A 2 -76.32 -5.22 -12.95
N GLU A 3 -75.58 -4.13 -12.75
CA GLU A 3 -74.18 -3.98 -13.12
C GLU A 3 -73.23 -4.67 -12.13
N LEU A 4 -72.00 -4.89 -12.61
CA LEU A 4 -70.84 -5.41 -11.89
C LEU A 4 -70.48 -4.58 -10.64
N PRO A 5 -69.60 -5.12 -9.77
CA PRO A 5 -68.39 -4.37 -9.47
C PRO A 5 -67.13 -5.21 -9.73
N ARG A 6 -66.45 -4.93 -10.85
CA ARG A 6 -65.04 -5.28 -11.08
C ARG A 6 -64.18 -4.23 -10.40
N SER A 7 -63.84 -4.38 -9.12
CA SER A 7 -62.94 -3.41 -8.46
C SER A 7 -61.95 -4.00 -7.43
N GLU A 8 -61.99 -5.29 -7.11
CA GLU A 8 -61.05 -5.85 -6.12
C GLU A 8 -59.78 -6.50 -6.69
N GLN A 9 -59.77 -6.88 -7.97
CA GLN A 9 -58.66 -7.64 -8.55
C GLN A 9 -57.44 -6.79 -8.95
N SER A 10 -57.57 -5.46 -8.98
CA SER A 10 -56.50 -4.55 -9.40
C SER A 10 -55.60 -4.07 -8.26
N ARG A 11 -56.00 -4.25 -6.99
CA ARG A 11 -55.27 -3.72 -5.81
C ARG A 11 -54.16 -4.65 -5.30
N SER A 12 -54.22 -5.95 -5.58
CA SER A 12 -53.20 -6.93 -5.15
C SER A 12 -51.96 -7.01 -6.07
N ARG A 13 -52.08 -6.62 -7.35
CA ARG A 13 -50.95 -6.63 -8.32
C ARG A 13 -49.94 -5.49 -8.07
N GLY A 14 -50.38 -4.32 -7.61
CA GLY A 14 -49.50 -3.17 -7.36
C GLY A 14 -48.57 -3.36 -6.15
N LEU A 15 -49.09 -3.98 -5.07
CA LEU A 15 -48.31 -4.30 -3.87
C LEU A 15 -47.22 -5.37 -4.14
N GLY A 16 -47.53 -6.37 -4.97
CA GLY A 16 -46.55 -7.38 -5.38
C GLY A 16 -45.45 -6.84 -6.29
N ALA A 17 -45.76 -5.87 -7.16
CA ALA A 17 -44.76 -5.22 -8.01
C ALA A 17 -43.81 -4.34 -7.19
N ALA A 18 -44.34 -3.53 -6.27
CA ALA A 18 -43.52 -2.73 -5.36
C ALA A 18 -42.62 -3.62 -4.47
N ALA A 19 -43.16 -4.70 -3.90
CA ALA A 19 -42.38 -5.65 -3.10
C ALA A 19 -41.24 -6.32 -3.89
N ARG A 20 -41.48 -6.66 -5.18
CA ARG A 20 -40.43 -7.20 -6.07
C ARG A 20 -39.36 -6.17 -6.40
N VAL A 21 -39.74 -4.91 -6.60
CA VAL A 21 -38.78 -3.82 -6.84
C VAL A 21 -37.96 -3.54 -5.58
N THR A 22 -38.55 -3.55 -4.39
CA THR A 22 -37.81 -3.42 -3.12
C THR A 22 -36.89 -4.62 -2.88
N ALA A 23 -37.31 -5.84 -3.21
CA ALA A 23 -36.48 -7.03 -3.13
C ALA A 23 -35.31 -6.99 -4.14
N LEU A 24 -35.53 -6.48 -5.35
CA LEU A 24 -34.48 -6.25 -6.34
C LEU A 24 -33.51 -5.15 -5.89
N ALA A 25 -34.01 -4.06 -5.31
CA ALA A 25 -33.17 -2.99 -4.76
C ALA A 25 -32.27 -3.51 -3.61
N GLY A 26 -32.82 -4.34 -2.72
CA GLY A 26 -32.04 -5.04 -1.69
C GLY A 26 -31.01 -6.01 -2.28
N SER A 27 -31.39 -6.77 -3.31
CA SER A 27 -30.48 -7.72 -3.98
C SER A 27 -29.33 -7.02 -4.72
N VAL A 28 -29.56 -5.85 -5.33
CA VAL A 28 -28.52 -5.07 -6.00
C VAL A 28 -27.57 -4.44 -4.97
N MET A 29 -28.09 -4.00 -3.82
CA MET A 29 -27.28 -3.51 -2.70
C MET A 29 -26.37 -4.62 -2.16
N ASP A 30 -26.92 -5.80 -1.88
CA ASP A 30 -26.14 -6.96 -1.41
C ASP A 30 -25.10 -7.42 -2.44
N LEU A 31 -25.40 -7.29 -3.73
CA LEU A 31 -24.46 -7.60 -4.81
C LEU A 31 -23.30 -6.60 -4.84
N HIS A 32 -23.55 -5.29 -4.76
CA HIS A 32 -22.48 -4.27 -4.73
C HIS A 32 -21.62 -4.39 -3.47
N VAL A 33 -22.24 -4.66 -2.32
CA VAL A 33 -21.50 -4.89 -1.06
C VAL A 33 -20.63 -6.15 -1.16
N ARG A 34 -21.16 -7.26 -1.71
CA ARG A 34 -20.37 -8.49 -1.90
C ARG A 34 -19.23 -8.29 -2.91
N ILE A 35 -19.46 -7.58 -4.01
CA ILE A 35 -18.42 -7.24 -4.99
C ILE A 35 -17.35 -6.37 -4.33
N ALA A 36 -17.74 -5.34 -3.58
CA ALA A 36 -16.80 -4.47 -2.86
C ALA A 36 -15.95 -5.25 -1.84
N LEU A 37 -16.54 -6.17 -1.09
CA LEU A 37 -15.80 -7.02 -0.14
C LEU A 37 -14.84 -7.97 -0.86
N GLN A 38 -15.25 -8.55 -1.99
CA GLN A 38 -14.38 -9.43 -2.80
C GLN A 38 -13.20 -8.68 -3.41
N GLU A 39 -13.41 -7.44 -3.86
CA GLU A 39 -12.35 -6.57 -4.38
C GLU A 39 -11.32 -6.25 -3.28
N VAL A 40 -11.79 -5.91 -2.08
CA VAL A 40 -10.95 -5.63 -0.90
C VAL A 40 -10.17 -6.87 -0.46
N ASP A 41 -10.77 -8.06 -0.43
CA ASP A 41 -10.06 -9.29 -0.04
C ASP A 41 -8.97 -9.69 -1.06
N ARG A 42 -9.22 -9.46 -2.37
CA ARG A 42 -8.20 -9.63 -3.42
C ARG A 42 -7.05 -8.63 -3.26
N GLU A 43 -7.38 -7.38 -3.02
CA GLU A 43 -6.43 -6.29 -2.80
C GLU A 43 -5.56 -6.56 -1.57
N LYS A 44 -6.19 -6.99 -0.47
CA LYS A 44 -5.52 -7.39 0.78
C LYS A 44 -4.53 -8.52 0.55
N ARG A 45 -4.89 -9.57 -0.22
CA ARG A 45 -3.96 -10.67 -0.51
C ARG A 45 -2.77 -10.21 -1.36
N ARG A 46 -2.98 -9.30 -2.32
CA ARG A 46 -1.89 -8.70 -3.12
C ARG A 46 -0.98 -7.83 -2.26
N LEU A 47 -1.54 -7.04 -1.35
CA LEU A 47 -0.78 -6.18 -0.44
C LEU A 47 0.00 -6.98 0.60
N ILE A 48 -0.56 -8.06 1.17
CA ILE A 48 0.16 -8.93 2.12
C ILE A 48 1.31 -9.64 1.42
N SER A 49 1.06 -10.29 0.28
CA SER A 49 2.11 -10.99 -0.46
C SER A 49 3.17 -10.05 -1.03
N GLY A 50 2.76 -8.92 -1.60
CA GLY A 50 3.65 -7.87 -2.06
C GLY A 50 4.48 -7.27 -0.93
N GLY A 51 3.88 -7.00 0.23
CA GLY A 51 4.56 -6.50 1.42
C GLY A 51 5.61 -7.48 1.96
N VAL A 52 5.28 -8.77 2.04
CA VAL A 52 6.25 -9.81 2.46
C VAL A 52 7.40 -9.93 1.47
N PHE A 53 7.12 -9.92 0.17
CA PHE A 53 8.17 -10.00 -0.85
C PHE A 53 9.06 -8.75 -0.88
N LEU A 54 8.48 -7.55 -0.68
CA LEU A 54 9.24 -6.31 -0.53
C LEU A 54 10.09 -6.30 0.74
N ALA A 55 9.58 -6.80 1.86
CA ALA A 55 10.35 -6.91 3.09
C ALA A 55 11.53 -7.89 2.91
N MET A 56 11.28 -9.09 2.38
CA MET A 56 12.31 -10.09 2.13
C MET A 56 13.36 -9.59 1.13
N GLY A 57 12.91 -9.05 -0.01
CA GLY A 57 13.79 -8.48 -1.02
C GLY A 57 14.61 -7.30 -0.49
N GLY A 58 13.99 -6.41 0.28
CA GLY A 58 14.67 -5.29 0.92
C GLY A 58 15.72 -5.73 1.94
N THR A 59 15.42 -6.74 2.77
CA THR A 59 16.39 -7.32 3.70
C THR A 59 17.55 -7.99 2.96
N LEU A 60 17.27 -8.78 1.92
CA LEU A 60 18.32 -9.39 1.10
C LEU A 60 19.18 -8.35 0.40
N MET A 61 18.58 -7.27 -0.10
CA MET A 61 19.29 -6.18 -0.75
C MET A 61 20.18 -5.40 0.24
N LEU A 62 19.72 -5.22 1.48
CA LEU A 62 20.53 -4.65 2.56
C LEU A 62 21.72 -5.55 2.91
N LEU A 63 21.50 -6.86 3.07
CA LEU A 63 22.58 -7.82 3.34
C LEU A 63 23.59 -7.87 2.19
N ALA A 64 23.12 -7.82 0.94
CA ALA A 64 23.97 -7.77 -0.24
C ALA A 64 24.82 -6.49 -0.25
N LEU A 65 24.25 -5.34 0.12
CA LEU A 65 25.01 -4.08 0.20
C LEU A 65 26.11 -4.16 1.26
N VAL A 66 25.81 -4.69 2.45
CA VAL A 66 26.81 -4.91 3.51
C VAL A 66 27.93 -5.84 3.05
N ALA A 67 27.59 -6.93 2.34
CA ALA A 67 28.57 -7.85 1.79
C ALA A 67 29.48 -7.19 0.73
N VAL A 68 28.91 -6.32 -0.12
CA VAL A 68 29.68 -5.53 -1.10
C VAL A 68 30.61 -4.55 -0.41
N GLU A 69 30.16 -3.85 0.64
CA GLU A 69 31.02 -2.94 1.42
C GLU A 69 32.19 -3.69 2.07
N ALA A 70 31.93 -4.87 2.65
CA ALA A 70 32.98 -5.72 3.23
C ALA A 70 33.97 -6.21 2.16
N ALA A 71 33.48 -6.67 1.00
CA ALA A 71 34.33 -7.09 -0.10
C ALA A 71 35.20 -5.94 -0.63
N LEU A 72 34.64 -4.73 -0.75
CA LEU A 72 35.37 -3.54 -1.19
C LEU A 72 36.47 -3.16 -0.18
N LEU A 73 36.18 -3.24 1.12
CA LEU A 73 37.15 -2.99 2.18
C LEU A 73 38.31 -4.00 2.12
N VAL A 74 38.01 -5.30 2.00
CA VAL A 74 39.04 -6.34 1.86
C VAL A 74 39.87 -6.10 0.60
N TRP A 75 39.22 -5.75 -0.51
CA TRP A 75 39.91 -5.44 -1.76
C TRP A 75 40.88 -4.24 -1.62
N MET A 76 40.48 -3.19 -0.91
CA MET A 76 41.37 -2.04 -0.60
C MET A 76 42.58 -2.45 0.26
N LEU A 77 42.38 -3.34 1.22
CA LEU A 77 43.47 -3.85 2.07
C LEU A 77 44.45 -4.70 1.27
N GLU A 78 43.95 -5.66 0.49
CA GLU A 78 44.79 -6.65 -0.19
C GLU A 78 45.42 -6.12 -1.48
N SER A 79 44.66 -5.38 -2.30
CA SER A 79 45.13 -4.95 -3.62
C SER A 79 45.94 -3.65 -3.57
N TRP A 80 45.59 -2.75 -2.65
CA TRP A 80 46.26 -1.45 -2.51
C TRP A 80 47.21 -1.37 -1.33
N GLY A 81 47.22 -2.37 -0.44
CA GLY A 81 48.09 -2.38 0.74
C GLY A 81 47.76 -1.26 1.73
N TRP A 82 46.54 -0.72 1.70
CA TRP A 82 46.15 0.35 2.60
C TRP A 82 46.13 -0.11 4.04
N SER A 83 46.43 0.81 4.96
CA SER A 83 46.20 0.54 6.38
C SER A 83 44.69 0.47 6.67
N LEU A 84 44.30 -0.31 7.67
CA LEU A 84 42.90 -0.47 8.07
C LEU A 84 42.19 0.87 8.31
N ILE A 85 42.88 1.82 8.93
CA ILE A 85 42.34 3.15 9.21
C ILE A 85 42.08 3.92 7.91
N GLN A 86 43.00 3.87 6.94
CA GLN A 86 42.83 4.55 5.66
C GLN A 86 41.66 3.98 4.85
N ALA A 87 41.53 2.65 4.79
CA ALA A 87 40.40 2.00 4.13
C ALA A 87 39.06 2.33 4.79
N LEU A 88 38.98 2.30 6.13
CA LEU A 88 37.78 2.68 6.87
C LEU A 88 37.40 4.16 6.67
N LEU A 89 38.38 5.07 6.68
CA LEU A 89 38.13 6.49 6.40
C LEU A 89 37.61 6.71 4.98
N ALA A 90 38.20 6.03 3.99
CA ALA A 90 37.74 6.11 2.60
C ALA A 90 36.30 5.57 2.47
N MET A 91 36.00 4.43 3.08
CA MET A 91 34.64 3.86 3.12
C MET A 91 33.64 4.81 3.80
N ALA A 92 34.02 5.44 4.92
CA ALA A 92 33.17 6.39 5.62
C ALA A 92 32.83 7.61 4.74
N ILE A 93 33.83 8.17 4.05
CA ILE A 93 33.63 9.30 3.12
C ILE A 93 32.71 8.86 1.98
N LEU A 94 32.96 7.70 1.38
CA LEU A 94 32.13 7.15 0.31
C LEU A 94 30.67 6.99 0.76
N ASN A 95 30.44 6.37 1.92
CA ASN A 95 29.10 6.16 2.46
C ASN A 95 28.39 7.49 2.76
N VAL A 96 29.07 8.51 3.28
CA VAL A 96 28.48 9.84 3.50
C VAL A 96 28.07 10.50 2.18
N VAL A 97 28.90 10.40 1.13
CA VAL A 97 28.58 10.94 -0.19
C VAL A 97 27.38 10.23 -0.80
N VAL A 98 27.36 8.89 -0.78
CA VAL A 98 26.26 8.07 -1.29
C VAL A 98 24.97 8.33 -0.50
N ALA A 99 25.06 8.43 0.83
CA ALA A 99 23.93 8.77 1.68
C ALA A 99 23.39 10.17 1.37
N GLY A 100 24.28 11.17 1.24
CA GLY A 100 23.89 12.53 0.88
C GLY A 100 23.18 12.60 -0.48
N PHE A 101 23.69 11.88 -1.49
CA PHE A 101 23.03 11.79 -2.80
C PHE A 101 21.68 11.09 -2.71
N SER A 102 21.62 9.95 -2.02
CA SER A 102 20.39 9.17 -1.82
C SER A 102 19.31 9.96 -1.10
N LEU A 103 19.68 10.73 -0.06
CA LEU A 103 18.76 11.62 0.64
C LEU A 103 18.27 12.77 -0.24
N ARG A 104 19.14 13.33 -1.09
CA ARG A 104 18.75 14.40 -2.00
C ARG A 104 17.78 13.91 -3.08
N VAL A 105 18.06 12.76 -3.69
CA VAL A 105 17.21 12.14 -4.70
C VAL A 105 15.90 11.65 -4.06
N GLY A 106 15.98 10.89 -2.97
CA GLY A 106 14.80 10.42 -2.23
C GLY A 106 13.94 11.56 -1.72
N GLY A 107 14.54 12.64 -1.21
CA GLY A 107 13.85 13.84 -0.78
C GLY A 107 13.23 14.65 -1.93
N GLN A 108 13.75 14.57 -3.15
CA GLN A 108 13.11 15.16 -4.33
C GLN A 108 11.93 14.32 -4.82
N LEU A 109 12.07 12.99 -4.85
CA LEU A 109 10.99 12.07 -5.21
C LEU A 109 9.84 12.12 -4.18
N ALA A 110 10.17 12.33 -2.90
CA ALA A 110 9.20 12.53 -1.82
C ALA A 110 8.60 13.95 -1.76
N LYS A 111 8.85 14.83 -2.74
CA LYS A 111 8.20 16.15 -2.88
C LYS A 111 7.04 16.16 -3.88
N GLY A 112 6.52 15.00 -4.26
CA GLY A 112 5.33 14.92 -5.12
C GLY A 112 4.14 15.73 -4.56
N PRO A 113 3.15 16.10 -5.39
CA PRO A 113 1.96 16.82 -4.95
C PRO A 113 1.06 15.88 -4.12
N TYR A 114 1.41 15.68 -2.85
CA TYR A 114 0.61 14.89 -1.93
C TYR A 114 -0.68 15.66 -1.62
N LEU A 115 -1.84 15.07 -1.94
CA LEU A 115 -3.14 15.56 -1.50
C LEU A 115 -3.09 15.77 0.03
N PRO A 116 -3.59 16.88 0.58
CA PRO A 116 -3.47 17.23 2.00
C PRO A 116 -3.95 16.11 2.95
N GLN A 117 -4.89 15.27 2.49
CA GLN A 117 -5.39 14.10 3.21
C GLN A 117 -4.33 12.99 3.45
N THR A 118 -3.32 12.86 2.58
CA THR A 118 -2.22 11.88 2.76
C THR A 118 -1.15 12.34 3.75
N LEU A 119 -0.91 13.65 3.85
CA LEU A 119 0.02 14.21 4.85
C LEU A 119 -0.56 14.10 6.26
N GLU A 120 -1.86 14.35 6.44
CA GLU A 120 -2.53 14.15 7.73
C GLU A 120 -2.55 12.69 8.17
N GLY A 121 -2.80 11.77 7.24
CA GLY A 121 -2.75 10.33 7.50
C GLY A 121 -1.35 9.86 7.93
N LEU A 122 -0.31 10.26 7.18
CA LEU A 122 1.09 9.96 7.49
C LEU A 122 1.54 10.60 8.80
N MET A 123 1.14 11.84 9.08
CA MET A 123 1.43 12.49 10.35
C MET A 123 0.78 11.74 11.51
N ARG A 124 -0.46 11.27 11.36
CA ARG A 124 -1.16 10.54 12.42
C ARG A 124 -0.53 9.18 12.71
N THR A 125 -0.10 8.44 11.68
CA THR A 125 0.59 7.15 11.85
C THR A 125 2.02 7.33 12.34
N THR A 126 2.76 8.32 11.84
CA THR A 126 4.11 8.64 12.33
C THR A 126 4.06 9.05 13.79
N ARG A 127 3.09 9.87 14.16
CA ARG A 127 2.87 10.32 15.54
C ARG A 127 2.48 9.18 16.48
N ALA A 128 1.63 8.26 16.02
CA ALA A 128 1.27 7.05 16.74
C ALA A 128 2.46 6.08 16.94
N VAL A 129 3.37 5.97 15.97
CA VAL A 129 4.57 5.12 16.08
C VAL A 129 5.67 5.80 16.88
N LEU A 130 5.81 7.13 16.81
CA LEU A 130 6.82 7.91 17.52
C LEU A 130 6.40 8.29 18.95
N GLY A 131 5.19 7.92 19.38
CA GLY A 131 4.72 8.03 20.76
C GLY A 131 4.47 9.47 21.27
N LYS A 132 4.05 10.39 20.41
CA LYS A 132 3.74 11.80 20.78
C LYS A 132 2.38 12.26 20.23
#